data_AF-A0A5K0Z0Q5-F1
#
_entry.id   AF-A0A5K0Z0Q5-F1
#
_cell.length_a   1.000
_cell.length_b   1.000
_cell.length_c   1.000
_cell.angle_alpha   90.00
_cell.angle_beta   90.00
_cell.angle_gamma   90.00
#
_symmetry.space_group_name_H-M   'P 1'
#
loop_
_entity.id
_entity.type
_entity.pdbx_description
1 polymer ?
#
loop_
_entity_poly.entity_id
_entity_poly.type
_entity_poly.pdbx_seq_one_letter_code
_entity_poly.pdbx_strand_id
1 'polypeptide(L)'
;MESVKTAPVDNQGRSAAASSKKRGAGIRAWLVIDSSGRPKLEEFEKHRIMRRTGLPARDLRILDPLLSYPSRILARERAIVVNLEHIKAIITAAEVLLLNSKDPLVAPFVRDLQSRISSMCCSSPSPEVTSNAFSFYRENCKC
;
A
#
# COMPACT_ATOMS: atom_id res chain seq x y z
N MET A 1 -12.85 23.56 -66.57
CA MET A 1 -11.40 23.43 -66.33
C MET A 1 -11.15 24.09 -64.98
N GLU A 2 -11.45 23.36 -63.91
CA GLU A 2 -10.54 22.51 -63.12
C GLU A 2 -10.16 23.29 -61.84
N SER A 3 -10.86 23.04 -60.74
CA SER A 3 -10.55 22.00 -59.75
C SER A 3 -9.18 22.19 -59.12
N VAL A 4 -9.14 22.89 -57.97
CA VAL A 4 -8.25 22.49 -56.88
C VAL A 4 -9.02 22.56 -55.57
N LYS A 5 -9.14 21.40 -54.95
CA LYS A 5 -9.83 21.09 -53.70
C LYS A 5 -8.80 21.14 -52.58
N THR A 6 -9.10 21.81 -51.47
CA THR A 6 -8.30 21.69 -50.25
C THR A 6 -9.21 21.46 -49.05
N ALA A 7 -8.92 20.38 -48.33
CA ALA A 7 -9.70 19.75 -47.27
C ALA A 7 -9.64 20.52 -45.93
N PRO A 8 -10.58 20.27 -44.99
CA PRO A 8 -10.53 20.85 -43.66
C PRO A 8 -9.51 20.11 -42.78
N VAL A 9 -8.73 20.86 -41.98
CA VAL A 9 -7.90 20.28 -40.92
C VAL A 9 -8.69 20.28 -39.63
N ASP A 10 -9.20 19.10 -39.27
CA ASP A 10 -9.75 18.78 -37.96
C ASP A 10 -8.62 18.71 -36.92
N ASN A 11 -8.46 19.74 -36.08
CA ASN A 11 -7.60 19.62 -34.90
C ASN A 11 -8.42 19.09 -33.72
N GLN A 12 -8.75 17.80 -33.77
CA GLN A 12 -9.33 17.06 -32.65
C GLN A 12 -8.31 16.95 -31.51
N GLY A 13 -8.33 17.94 -30.62
CA GLY A 13 -7.86 17.80 -29.25
C GLY A 13 -8.71 16.78 -28.51
N ARG A 14 -8.49 15.48 -28.76
CA ARG A 14 -8.97 14.39 -27.92
C ARG A 14 -8.18 14.43 -26.61
N SER A 15 -8.54 15.36 -25.73
CA SER A 15 -8.41 15.10 -24.30
C SER A 15 -9.28 13.88 -24.04
N ALA A 16 -8.64 12.72 -23.92
CA ALA A 16 -9.26 11.50 -23.46
C ALA A 16 -9.74 11.75 -22.03
N ALA A 17 -10.93 12.34 -21.90
CA ALA A 17 -11.79 12.18 -20.75
C ALA A 17 -12.07 10.69 -20.67
N ALA A 18 -11.19 9.97 -19.97
CA ALA A 18 -11.39 8.59 -19.59
C ALA A 18 -12.64 8.56 -18.72
N SER A 19 -13.75 8.33 -19.42
CA SER A 19 -15.09 8.21 -18.88
C SER A 19 -15.06 7.28 -17.68
N SER A 20 -15.46 7.88 -16.57
CA SER A 20 -15.82 7.34 -15.27
C SER A 20 -16.79 6.15 -15.42
N LYS A 21 -16.26 4.98 -15.76
CA LYS A 21 -17.00 3.71 -15.70
C LYS A 21 -16.86 3.11 -14.30
N LYS A 22 -17.98 3.14 -13.55
CA LYS A 22 -18.32 2.28 -12.38
C LYS A 22 -17.17 1.97 -11.41
N ARG A 23 -16.75 2.93 -10.58
CA ARG A 23 -15.59 2.73 -9.68
C ARG A 23 -15.97 2.32 -8.26
N GLY A 24 -16.65 1.19 -8.12
CA GLY A 24 -16.85 0.51 -6.82
C GLY A 24 -15.76 -0.52 -6.48
N ALA A 25 -14.82 -0.76 -7.40
CA ALA A 25 -13.75 -1.77 -7.26
C ALA A 25 -12.47 -1.35 -7.99
N GLY A 26 -12.15 -0.05 -7.96
CA GLY A 26 -11.03 0.53 -8.69
C GLY A 26 -9.66 0.09 -8.18
N ILE A 27 -8.70 0.07 -9.10
CA ILE A 27 -7.26 0.05 -8.81
C ILE A 27 -6.97 1.18 -7.79
N ARG A 28 -6.24 0.86 -6.72
CA ARG A 28 -5.81 1.82 -5.70
C ARG A 28 -4.30 1.74 -5.54
N ALA A 29 -3.67 2.88 -5.27
CA ALA A 29 -2.25 2.94 -4.94
C ALA A 29 -2.04 2.60 -3.45
N TRP A 30 -1.06 1.75 -3.19
CA TRP A 30 -0.62 1.34 -1.86
C TRP A 30 0.88 1.57 -1.75
N LEU A 31 1.31 2.12 -0.62
CA LEU A 31 2.71 2.12 -0.28
C LEU A 31 3.06 0.76 0.32
N VAL A 32 3.94 0.05 -0.35
CA VAL A 32 4.49 -1.24 0.10
C VAL A 32 5.85 -0.96 0.73
N ILE A 33 6.07 -1.45 1.93
CA ILE A 33 7.36 -1.40 2.61
C ILE A 33 7.81 -2.84 2.78
N ASP A 34 8.92 -3.19 2.13
CA ASP A 34 9.52 -4.52 2.21
C ASP A 34 10.22 -4.75 3.56
N SER A 35 10.68 -5.98 3.79
CA SER A 35 11.46 -6.33 4.98
C SER A 35 12.78 -5.57 5.11
N SER A 36 13.28 -4.95 4.04
CA SER A 36 14.47 -4.08 4.07
C SER A 36 14.14 -2.63 4.47
N GLY A 37 12.86 -2.30 4.61
CA GLY A 37 12.38 -0.95 4.92
C GLY A 37 12.30 -0.04 3.69
N ARG A 38 12.43 -0.57 2.47
CA ARG A 38 12.37 0.23 1.25
C ARG A 38 10.91 0.45 0.83
N PRO A 39 10.48 1.72 0.65
CA PRO A 39 9.15 2.03 0.16
C PRO A 39 9.04 1.81 -1.35
N LYS A 40 7.89 1.30 -1.79
CA LYS A 40 7.50 1.21 -3.20
C LYS A 40 6.01 1.50 -3.33
N LEU A 41 5.65 2.39 -4.25
CA LEU A 41 4.26 2.63 -4.59
C LEU A 41 3.80 1.58 -5.60
N GLU A 42 2.79 0.79 -5.24
CA GLU A 42 2.21 -0.22 -6.11
C GLU A 42 0.69 -0.04 -6.26
N GLU A 43 0.21 -0.28 -7.47
CA GLU A 43 -1.22 -0.24 -7.77
C GLU A 43 -1.84 -1.64 -7.68
N PHE A 44 -2.87 -1.75 -6.84
CA PHE A 44 -3.59 -3.00 -6.62
C PHE A 44 -5.06 -2.87 -6.96
N GLU A 45 -5.54 -3.82 -7.75
CA GLU A 45 -6.95 -4.14 -7.79
C GLU A 45 -7.37 -4.91 -6.54
N LYS A 46 -8.66 -4.79 -6.18
CA LYS A 46 -9.25 -5.51 -5.04
C LYS A 46 -8.91 -7.01 -5.04
N HIS A 47 -9.06 -7.69 -6.18
CA HIS A 47 -8.77 -9.13 -6.25
C HIS A 47 -7.27 -9.44 -6.17
N ARG A 48 -6.41 -8.54 -6.67
CA ARG A 48 -4.95 -8.70 -6.59
C ARG A 48 -4.49 -8.63 -5.14
N ILE A 49 -4.99 -7.68 -4.36
CA ILE A 49 -4.64 -7.56 -2.94
C ILE A 49 -5.24 -8.69 -2.10
N MET A 50 -6.45 -9.17 -2.42
CA MET A 50 -7.04 -10.36 -1.78
C MET A 50 -6.14 -11.58 -1.96
N ARG A 51 -5.67 -11.85 -3.19
CA ARG A 51 -4.78 -12.98 -3.45
C ARG A 51 -3.40 -12.82 -2.78
N ARG A 52 -2.84 -11.61 -2.79
CA ARG A 52 -1.51 -11.34 -2.19
C ARG A 52 -1.52 -11.48 -0.66
N THR A 53 -2.55 -10.96 0.00
CA THR A 53 -2.64 -10.91 1.47
C THR A 53 -3.41 -12.08 2.08
N GLY A 54 -4.19 -12.81 1.28
CA GLY A 54 -5.09 -13.86 1.77
C GLY A 54 -6.33 -13.33 2.50
N LEU A 55 -6.57 -12.02 2.49
CA LEU A 55 -7.70 -11.42 3.19
C LEU A 55 -9.02 -11.59 2.43
N PRO A 56 -10.12 -11.93 3.13
CA PRO A 56 -11.44 -11.91 2.53
C PRO A 56 -11.87 -10.48 2.19
N ALA A 57 -12.75 -10.33 1.19
CA ALA A 57 -13.22 -9.03 0.73
C ALA A 57 -13.88 -8.18 1.85
N ARG A 58 -14.45 -8.81 2.88
CA ARG A 58 -15.03 -8.15 4.04
C ARG A 58 -14.00 -7.33 4.81
N ASP A 59 -12.78 -7.83 4.94
CA ASP A 59 -11.76 -7.18 5.76
C ASP A 59 -11.15 -5.99 5.02
N LEU A 60 -10.95 -6.12 3.72
CA LEU A 60 -10.49 -5.01 2.88
C LEU A 60 -11.47 -3.83 2.89
N ARG A 61 -12.78 -4.09 3.03
CA ARG A 61 -13.79 -3.03 3.12
C ARG A 61 -13.64 -2.17 4.38
N ILE A 62 -13.04 -2.70 5.44
CA ILE A 62 -12.80 -1.94 6.68
C ILE A 62 -11.81 -0.80 6.42
N LEU A 63 -10.92 -0.99 5.45
CA LEU A 63 -9.95 0.02 5.02
C LEU A 63 -10.51 0.98 3.96
N ASP A 64 -11.77 0.83 3.53
CA ASP A 64 -12.31 1.68 2.47
C ASP A 64 -12.46 3.12 2.98
N PRO A 65 -11.73 4.11 2.42
CA PRO A 65 -11.87 5.52 2.81
C PRO A 65 -13.26 6.11 2.54
N LEU A 66 -14.08 5.48 1.70
CA LEU A 66 -15.46 5.92 1.49
C LEU A 66 -16.41 5.46 2.60
N LEU A 67 -15.94 4.58 3.49
CA LEU A 67 -16.73 4.06 4.60
C LEU A 67 -16.09 4.53 5.92
N SER A 68 -16.92 5.10 6.79
CA SER A 68 -16.49 5.50 8.14
C SER A 68 -16.62 4.30 9.07
N TYR A 69 -15.55 3.51 9.19
CA TYR A 69 -15.44 2.46 10.19
C TYR A 69 -14.73 2.98 11.45
N PRO A 70 -15.12 2.53 12.65
CA PRO A 70 -14.38 2.86 13.86
C PRO A 70 -12.96 2.28 13.81
N SER A 71 -12.09 2.77 14.68
CA SER A 71 -10.74 2.22 14.82
C SER A 71 -10.79 0.74 15.19
N ARG A 72 -10.09 -0.10 14.43
CA ARG A 72 -10.14 -1.56 14.56
C ARG A 72 -8.86 -2.21 14.09
N ILE A 73 -8.37 -3.15 14.90
CA ILE A 73 -7.30 -4.08 14.53
C ILE A 73 -7.92 -5.46 14.36
N LEU A 74 -7.66 -6.12 13.23
CA LEU A 74 -8.05 -7.50 12.99
C LEU A 74 -6.82 -8.38 12.87
N ALA A 75 -6.75 -9.42 13.69
CA ALA A 75 -5.82 -10.52 13.48
C ALA A 75 -6.45 -11.54 12.53
N ARG A 76 -5.74 -11.84 11.44
CA ARG A 76 -6.02 -12.97 10.55
C ARG A 76 -4.83 -13.90 10.53
N GLU A 77 -5.04 -15.10 10.02
CA GLU A 77 -4.02 -16.15 9.98
C GLU A 77 -2.73 -15.71 9.28
N ARG A 78 -2.83 -14.91 8.20
CA ARG A 78 -1.69 -14.52 7.37
C ARG A 78 -1.41 -13.01 7.35
N ALA A 79 -2.21 -12.22 8.06
CA ALA A 79 -2.11 -10.78 8.02
C ALA A 79 -2.78 -10.12 9.24
N ILE A 80 -2.32 -8.93 9.58
CA ILE A 80 -2.96 -8.03 10.55
C ILE A 80 -3.51 -6.84 9.78
N VAL A 81 -4.81 -6.57 9.91
CA VAL A 81 -5.47 -5.41 9.31
C VAL A 81 -5.59 -4.32 10.35
N VAL A 82 -5.13 -3.13 10.02
CA VAL A 82 -5.11 -1.97 10.92
C VAL A 82 -5.92 -0.84 10.28
N ASN A 83 -7.04 -0.50 10.90
CA ASN A 83 -7.81 0.70 10.59
C ASN A 83 -7.77 1.61 11.82
N LEU A 84 -6.90 2.62 11.82
CA LEU A 84 -6.90 3.69 12.80
C LEU A 84 -7.33 4.99 12.10
N GLU A 85 -7.36 6.10 12.84
CA GLU A 85 -7.84 7.39 12.32
C GLU A 85 -7.21 7.77 10.98
N HIS A 86 -5.88 7.87 10.92
CA HIS A 86 -5.14 8.19 9.69
C HIS A 86 -4.40 6.99 9.08
N ILE A 87 -4.15 5.96 9.88
CA ILE A 87 -3.32 4.82 9.48
C ILE A 87 -4.21 3.66 9.04
N LYS A 88 -4.14 3.33 7.75
CA LYS A 88 -4.85 2.21 7.13
C LYS A 88 -3.85 1.25 6.53
N ALA A 89 -3.61 0.12 7.19
CA ALA A 89 -2.54 -0.79 6.82
C ALA A 89 -2.97 -2.26 6.80
N ILE A 90 -2.24 -3.04 6.01
CA ILE A 90 -2.21 -4.50 6.07
C ILE A 90 -0.77 -4.89 6.35
N ILE A 91 -0.54 -5.58 7.45
CA ILE A 91 0.77 -6.07 7.85
C ILE A 91 0.79 -7.57 7.53
N THR A 92 1.72 -7.98 6.69
CA THR A 92 1.98 -9.40 6.39
C THR A 92 3.34 -9.81 6.95
N ALA A 93 3.69 -11.09 6.87
CA ALA A 93 5.01 -11.56 7.31
C ALA A 93 6.19 -11.00 6.49
N ALA A 94 5.94 -10.58 5.25
CA ALA A 94 7.01 -10.14 4.33
C ALA A 94 7.06 -8.62 4.14
N GLU A 95 5.93 -7.94 4.31
CA GLU A 95 5.78 -6.54 3.92
C GLU A 95 4.57 -5.89 4.59
N VAL A 96 4.62 -4.55 4.64
CA VAL A 96 3.52 -3.71 5.10
C VAL A 96 2.93 -2.96 3.91
N LEU A 97 1.61 -3.04 3.74
CA LEU A 97 0.86 -2.32 2.71
C LEU A 97 0.05 -1.21 3.38
N LEU A 98 0.32 0.05 3.01
CA LEU A 98 -0.29 1.23 3.59
C LEU A 98 -1.13 1.98 2.55
N LEU A 99 -2.35 2.36 2.92
CA LEU A 99 -3.21 3.24 2.14
C LEU A 99 -2.95 4.71 2.49
N ASN A 100 -3.25 5.59 1.53
CA ASN A 100 -3.21 7.04 1.69
C ASN A 100 -1.87 7.59 2.22
N SER A 101 -0.74 7.00 1.80
CA SER A 101 0.61 7.41 2.25
C SER A 101 1.02 8.83 1.86
N LYS A 102 0.21 9.53 1.06
CA LYS A 102 0.42 10.94 0.67
C LYS A 102 -0.10 11.93 1.72
N ASP A 103 -0.86 11.44 2.69
CA ASP A 103 -1.37 12.25 3.78
C ASP A 103 -0.20 12.71 4.69
N PRO A 104 -0.05 14.02 4.94
CA PRO A 104 1.00 14.54 5.82
C PRO A 104 0.92 13.97 7.24
N LEU A 105 -0.25 13.55 7.72
CA LEU A 105 -0.42 12.93 9.03
C LEU A 105 0.16 11.51 9.10
N VAL A 106 0.29 10.86 7.94
CA VAL A 106 0.83 9.49 7.81
C VAL A 106 2.33 9.49 7.55
N ALA A 107 2.88 10.58 7.01
CA ALA A 107 4.29 10.70 6.67
C ALA A 107 5.26 10.44 7.86
N PRO A 108 5.02 10.96 9.09
CA PRO A 108 5.86 10.63 10.24
C PRO A 108 5.86 9.14 10.56
N PHE A 109 4.69 8.50 10.50
CA PHE A 109 4.55 7.07 10.74
C PHE A 109 5.35 6.25 9.71
N VAL A 110 5.27 6.62 8.43
CA VAL A 110 6.04 5.93 7.36
C VAL A 110 7.54 6.02 7.62
N ARG A 111 8.05 7.22 7.92
CA ARG A 111 9.48 7.43 8.18
C ARG A 111 9.96 6.62 9.38
N ASP A 112 9.20 6.64 10.47
CA ASP A 112 9.56 5.94 11.69
C ASP A 112 9.50 4.42 11.49
N LEU A 113 8.53 3.93 10.71
CA LEU A 113 8.42 2.52 10.33
C LEU A 113 9.62 2.07 9.50
N GLN A 114 10.02 2.85 8.48
CA GLN A 114 11.20 2.56 7.66
C GLN A 114 12.48 2.53 8.51
N SER A 115 12.69 3.55 9.34
CA SER A 115 13.86 3.65 10.21
C SER A 115 13.97 2.44 11.13
N ARG A 116 12.86 2.01 11.73
CA ARG A 116 12.83 0.84 12.62
C ARG A 116 13.16 -0.44 11.85
N ILE A 117 12.50 -0.69 10.71
CA ILE A 117 12.75 -1.88 9.90
C ILE A 117 14.21 -1.94 9.44
N SER A 118 14.75 -0.85 8.89
CA SER A 118 16.15 -0.82 8.43
C SER A 118 17.15 -0.95 9.59
N SER A 119 16.86 -0.39 10.76
CA SER A 119 17.73 -0.55 11.96
C SER A 119 17.74 -1.99 12.49
N MET A 120 16.63 -2.71 12.37
CA MET A 120 16.54 -4.11 12.77
C MET A 120 17.35 -5.01 11.82
N CYS A 121 17.40 -4.67 10.53
CA CYS A 121 18.22 -5.38 9.54
C CYS A 121 19.75 -5.13 9.71
N CYS A 122 20.16 -3.99 10.28
CA CYS A 122 21.58 -3.61 10.39
C CYS A 122 22.21 -3.89 11.76
N SER A 123 21.49 -4.48 12.72
CA SER A 123 22.10 -4.86 14.00
C SER A 123 22.82 -6.21 13.89
N SER A 124 24.09 -6.16 13.46
CA SER A 124 25.06 -7.19 13.80
C SER A 124 25.13 -7.34 15.33
N PRO A 125 25.48 -8.53 15.86
CA PRO A 125 25.51 -8.74 17.31
C PRO A 125 26.66 -7.95 17.91
N SER A 126 26.36 -6.88 18.65
CA SER A 126 27.15 -6.53 19.82
C SER A 126 26.72 -7.46 20.96
N PRO A 127 27.65 -8.06 21.73
CA PRO A 127 27.26 -8.82 22.89
C PRO A 127 26.66 -7.85 23.93
N GLU A 128 25.71 -8.36 24.71
CA GLU A 128 25.03 -7.69 25.83
C GLU A 128 23.84 -6.80 25.46
N VAL A 129 22.64 -7.39 25.43
CA VAL A 129 21.62 -7.28 26.50
C VAL A 129 20.43 -8.15 26.08
N THR A 130 20.11 -9.14 26.90
CA THR A 130 19.04 -10.13 26.70
C THR A 130 17.66 -9.52 26.95
N SER A 131 16.95 -9.17 25.88
CA SER A 131 15.49 -9.04 25.90
C SER A 131 14.88 -10.14 25.04
N ASN A 132 14.40 -11.18 25.72
CA ASN A 132 13.96 -12.47 25.18
C ASN A 132 12.73 -12.42 24.24
N ALA A 133 12.25 -11.24 23.84
CA ALA A 133 11.12 -11.09 22.92
C ALA A 133 11.55 -10.81 21.46
N PHE A 134 12.76 -10.30 21.21
CA PHE A 134 13.21 -9.91 19.87
C PHE A 134 14.03 -10.98 19.14
N SER A 135 14.58 -11.96 19.86
CA SER A 135 15.44 -13.00 19.27
C SER A 135 14.68 -13.91 18.30
N PHE A 136 13.39 -14.15 18.53
CA PHE A 136 12.55 -15.02 17.68
C PHE A 136 12.25 -14.40 16.30
N TYR A 137 12.15 -13.08 16.19
CA TYR A 137 11.92 -12.40 14.91
C TYR A 137 13.21 -12.20 14.09
N ARG A 138 14.39 -12.31 14.72
CA ARG A 138 15.68 -12.05 14.10
C ARG A 138 16.20 -13.21 13.24
N GLU A 139 15.86 -14.46 13.58
CA GLU A 139 16.40 -15.65 12.89
C GLU A 139 15.86 -15.89 11.47
N ASN A 140 14.80 -15.19 11.05
CA ASN A 140 14.20 -15.35 9.71
C ASN A 140 14.29 -14.12 8.80
N CYS A 141 14.87 -13.00 9.26
CA CYS A 141 15.16 -11.86 8.40
C CYS A 141 16.45 -12.12 7.60
N LYS A 142 16.35 -12.90 6.52
CA LYS A 142 17.39 -12.92 5.48
C LYS A 142 17.29 -11.60 4.69
N CYS A 143 18.26 -10.71 4.90
CA CYS A 143 18.54 -9.59 4.01
C CYS A 143 19.04 -10.10 2.65
#